data_AF-A0A4S4ED47-F1
#
_entry.id   AF-A0A4S4ED47-F1
#
_cell.length_a   1.000
_cell.length_b   1.000
_cell.length_c   1.000
_cell.angle_alpha   90.00
_cell.angle_beta   90.00
_cell.angle_gamma   90.00
#
_symmetry.space_group_name_H-M   'P 1'
#
loop_
_entity.id
_entity.type
_entity.pdbx_description
1 polymer ?
#
loop_
_entity_poly.entity_id
_entity_poly.type
_entity_poly.pdbx_seq_one_letter_code
_entity_poly.pdbx_strand_id
1 'polypeptide(L)'
;MRRVVVMVRYAKNLPASEGEDEDEDTVSFGEGSGFIISKDGHILTCSHVIGDCTDIVVGRTADELKEAAVFYDDKLSDVAILKVKDMDMQYDFCKFGRVENLHIGMDVFSIMPCPTKLEFTFTQGYVGFPNRSYRDVVTGTDCKKCDDNLPLIQIHGLNNLSGSSGSPIFDSMGRVIGMFILSNRGIDFAVHIRKLREICQTVIPTSGLGSGSSSSNTTHVEKKKRKRKKAGPSH
;
A
#
# COMPACT_ATOMS: atom_id res chain seq x y z
N MET A 1 6.31 3.73 15.33
CA MET A 1 5.78 2.86 14.26
C MET A 1 4.46 2.16 14.64
N ARG A 2 4.19 1.78 15.90
CA ARG A 2 2.89 1.15 16.26
C ARG A 2 1.64 2.03 16.04
N ARG A 3 1.76 3.36 16.02
CA ARG A 3 0.61 4.28 15.92
C ARG A 3 0.04 4.46 14.50
N VAL A 4 0.69 3.92 13.48
CA VAL A 4 0.33 4.11 12.07
C VAL A 4 -0.23 2.85 11.41
N VAL A 5 -0.11 1.68 12.06
CA VAL A 5 -0.57 0.39 11.52
C VAL A 5 -1.87 0.01 12.18
N VAL A 6 -2.80 -0.51 11.38
CA VAL A 6 -4.13 -0.91 11.80
C VAL A 6 -4.43 -2.31 11.27
N MET A 7 -5.19 -3.08 12.05
CA MET A 7 -5.88 -4.25 11.53
C MET A 7 -7.07 -3.78 10.70
N VAL A 8 -7.33 -4.47 9.60
CA VAL A 8 -8.48 -4.27 8.74
C VAL A 8 -9.34 -5.52 8.87
N ARG A 9 -10.54 -5.37 9.41
CA ARG A 9 -11.53 -6.44 9.51
C ARG A 9 -12.72 -6.09 8.66
N TYR A 10 -13.26 -7.10 7.99
CA TYR A 10 -14.40 -6.90 7.11
C TYR A 10 -15.36 -8.08 7.23
N ALA A 11 -16.63 -7.78 7.01
CA ALA A 11 -17.69 -8.76 6.84
C ALA A 11 -18.00 -8.91 5.34
N LYS A 12 -18.19 -10.15 4.90
CA LYS A 12 -18.72 -10.50 3.58
C LYS A 12 -19.97 -11.34 3.77
N ASN A 13 -21.07 -10.89 3.18
CA ASN A 13 -22.24 -11.73 2.99
C ASN A 13 -21.92 -12.74 1.89
N LEU A 14 -21.87 -14.02 2.25
CA LEU A 14 -21.75 -15.08 1.25
C LEU A 14 -23.16 -15.45 0.78
N PRO A 15 -23.39 -15.63 -0.54
CA PRO A 15 -24.63 -16.25 -0.98
C PRO A 15 -24.70 -17.66 -0.39
N ALA A 16 -25.90 -18.05 0.05
CA ALA A 16 -26.16 -19.41 0.54
C ALA A 16 -25.61 -20.44 -0.46
N SER A 17 -24.81 -21.39 0.00
CA SER A 17 -24.31 -22.47 -0.85
C SER A 17 -25.48 -23.33 -1.30
N GLU A 18 -25.63 -23.55 -2.61
CA GLU A 18 -26.65 -24.46 -3.17
C GLU A 18 -26.41 -25.88 -2.63
N GLY A 19 -27.15 -26.28 -1.60
CA GLY A 19 -27.12 -27.67 -1.10
C GLY A 19 -27.46 -27.91 0.37
N GLU A 20 -27.58 -26.89 1.21
CA GLU A 20 -28.00 -27.03 2.61
C GLU A 20 -29.11 -26.01 2.92
N ASP A 21 -30.06 -26.42 3.76
CA ASP A 21 -31.39 -25.83 3.93
C ASP A 21 -31.43 -24.29 4.02
N GLU A 22 -32.43 -23.70 3.37
CA GLU A 22 -32.76 -22.27 3.44
C GLU A 22 -33.01 -21.85 4.89
N ASP A 23 -32.04 -21.22 5.56
CA ASP A 23 -32.21 -20.20 6.63
C ASP A 23 -30.87 -19.89 7.36
N GLU A 24 -29.94 -19.16 6.73
CA GLU A 24 -29.07 -18.15 7.39
C GLU A 24 -28.11 -17.53 6.35
N ASP A 25 -28.17 -16.20 6.16
CA ASP A 25 -27.08 -15.46 5.53
C ASP A 25 -25.82 -15.67 6.38
N THR A 26 -24.90 -16.54 5.93
CA THR A 26 -23.65 -16.78 6.64
C THR A 26 -22.71 -15.60 6.43
N VAL A 27 -22.59 -14.75 7.45
CA VAL A 27 -21.62 -13.65 7.48
C VAL A 27 -20.23 -14.23 7.73
N SER A 28 -19.38 -14.17 6.70
CA SER A 28 -17.97 -14.54 6.84
C SER A 28 -17.14 -13.32 7.21
N PHE A 29 -16.21 -13.48 8.17
CA PHE A 29 -15.28 -12.44 8.57
C PHE A 29 -13.90 -12.71 7.99
N GLY A 30 -13.27 -11.67 7.46
CA GLY A 30 -11.86 -11.73 7.10
C GLY A 30 -11.04 -10.66 7.79
N GLU A 31 -9.74 -10.92 7.86
CA GLU A 31 -8.78 -10.06 8.53
C GLU A 31 -7.58 -9.82 7.61
N GLY A 32 -7.13 -8.57 7.60
CA GLY A 32 -5.93 -8.10 6.92
C GLY A 32 -5.30 -6.97 7.70
N SER A 33 -4.36 -6.30 7.06
CA SER A 33 -3.63 -5.17 7.62
C SER A 33 -3.74 -3.94 6.74
N GLY A 34 -3.54 -2.80 7.36
CA GLY A 34 -3.37 -1.55 6.65
C GLY A 34 -2.55 -0.56 7.45
N PHE A 35 -2.28 0.58 6.82
CA PHE A 35 -1.56 1.65 7.48
C PHE A 35 -2.06 3.03 7.05
N ILE A 36 -2.08 3.94 8.01
CA ILE A 36 -2.60 5.29 7.87
C ILE A 36 -1.59 6.13 7.08
N ILE A 37 -2.03 6.79 6.02
CA ILE A 37 -1.16 7.56 5.09
C ILE A 37 -1.47 9.05 5.05
N SER A 38 -2.52 9.51 5.72
CA SER A 38 -2.89 10.93 5.78
C SER A 38 -3.51 11.29 7.13
N LYS A 39 -3.48 12.59 7.44
CA LYS A 39 -4.17 13.16 8.61
C LYS A 39 -5.69 12.99 8.52
N ASP A 40 -6.21 12.95 7.30
CA ASP A 40 -7.64 12.80 7.04
C ASP A 40 -8.11 11.36 7.23
N GLY A 41 -7.23 10.40 7.59
CA GLY A 41 -7.64 9.02 7.87
C GLY A 41 -7.79 8.14 6.65
N HIS A 42 -7.00 8.39 5.60
CA HIS A 42 -6.82 7.42 4.52
C HIS A 42 -5.89 6.30 4.97
N ILE A 43 -6.29 5.05 4.71
CA ILE A 43 -5.54 3.83 5.03
C ILE A 43 -5.27 3.07 3.74
N LEU A 44 -4.02 2.66 3.51
CA LEU A 44 -3.70 1.69 2.46
C LEU A 44 -3.89 0.26 2.97
N THR A 45 -4.45 -0.60 2.14
CA THR A 45 -4.56 -2.06 2.35
C THR A 45 -4.59 -2.78 0.99
N CYS A 46 -4.70 -4.10 1.01
CA CYS A 46 -4.86 -4.90 -0.20
C CYS A 46 -6.30 -4.90 -0.70
N SER A 47 -6.49 -4.88 -2.02
CA SER A 47 -7.81 -5.00 -2.65
C SER A 47 -8.45 -6.35 -2.33
N HIS A 48 -7.69 -7.45 -2.40
CA HIS A 48 -8.21 -8.79 -2.12
C HIS A 48 -8.65 -8.99 -0.67
N VAL A 49 -8.10 -8.20 0.27
CA VAL A 49 -8.55 -8.19 1.67
C VAL A 49 -10.00 -7.72 1.66
N ILE A 50 -10.27 -6.51 1.19
CA ILE A 50 -11.63 -5.95 1.25
C ILE A 50 -12.62 -6.70 0.33
N GLY A 51 -12.21 -7.13 -0.87
CA GLY A 51 -13.08 -7.80 -1.84
C GLY A 51 -14.44 -7.09 -1.99
N ASP A 52 -15.53 -7.86 -1.98
CA ASP A 52 -16.91 -7.34 -2.03
C ASP A 52 -17.53 -7.24 -0.62
N CYS A 53 -16.80 -6.68 0.34
CA CYS A 53 -17.26 -6.53 1.72
C CYS A 53 -18.47 -5.60 1.85
N THR A 54 -19.34 -5.89 2.82
CA THR A 54 -20.49 -5.04 3.19
C THR A 54 -20.09 -4.01 4.24
N ASP A 55 -19.31 -4.44 5.23
CA ASP A 55 -18.88 -3.63 6.37
C ASP A 55 -17.38 -3.76 6.58
N ILE A 56 -16.74 -2.62 6.90
CA ILE A 56 -15.31 -2.56 7.20
C ILE A 56 -15.11 -1.83 8.51
N VAL A 57 -14.37 -2.45 9.41
CA VAL A 57 -13.87 -1.84 10.63
C VAL A 57 -12.35 -1.92 10.68
N VAL A 58 -11.73 -0.86 11.16
CA VAL A 58 -10.28 -0.75 11.31
C VAL A 58 -9.93 -0.39 12.74
N GLY A 59 -8.82 -0.92 13.26
CA GLY A 59 -8.41 -0.59 14.62
C GLY A 59 -7.02 -1.12 14.96
N ARG A 60 -6.44 -0.58 16.02
CA ARG A 60 -5.13 -1.02 16.52
C ARG A 60 -5.25 -2.17 17.52
N THR A 61 -6.38 -2.24 18.21
CA THR A 61 -6.76 -3.27 19.17
C THR A 61 -8.24 -3.60 18.97
N ALA A 62 -8.75 -4.65 19.61
CA ALA A 62 -10.17 -5.01 19.52
C ALA A 62 -11.08 -3.93 20.12
N ASP A 63 -10.58 -3.17 21.09
CA ASP A 63 -11.36 -2.15 21.81
C ASP A 63 -11.32 -0.78 21.11
N GLU A 64 -10.60 -0.65 20.00
CA GLU A 64 -10.38 0.60 19.27
C GLU A 64 -10.80 0.48 17.80
N LEU A 65 -11.91 -0.20 17.54
CA LEU A 65 -12.46 -0.38 16.19
C LEU A 65 -13.25 0.85 15.74
N LYS A 66 -13.07 1.21 14.48
CA LYS A 66 -13.74 2.33 13.81
C LYS A 66 -14.26 1.92 12.46
N GLU A 67 -15.42 2.44 12.09
CA GLU A 67 -15.96 2.23 10.76
C GLU A 67 -15.10 2.91 9.69
N ALA A 68 -14.89 2.20 8.59
CA ALA A 68 -14.25 2.72 7.40
C ALA A 68 -15.09 2.39 6.16
N ALA A 69 -14.91 3.17 5.11
CA ALA A 69 -15.50 2.92 3.81
C ALA A 69 -14.41 2.81 2.74
N VAL A 70 -14.69 2.07 1.67
CA VAL A 70 -13.82 2.02 0.50
C VAL A 70 -13.83 3.39 -0.17
N PHE A 71 -12.65 4.02 -0.22
CA PHE A 71 -12.43 5.28 -0.91
C PHE A 71 -11.94 5.06 -2.34
N TYR A 72 -11.10 4.05 -2.52
CA TYR A 72 -10.56 3.65 -3.81
C TYR A 72 -10.22 2.16 -3.80
N ASP A 73 -10.44 1.48 -4.92
CA ASP A 73 -10.09 0.08 -5.10
C ASP A 73 -9.52 -0.13 -6.50
N ASP A 74 -8.28 -0.64 -6.58
CA ASP A 74 -7.61 -1.04 -7.81
C ASP A 74 -7.21 -2.51 -7.73
N LYS A 75 -8.12 -3.36 -8.24
CA LYS A 75 -7.94 -4.81 -8.30
C LYS A 75 -6.69 -5.21 -9.11
N LEU A 76 -6.27 -4.42 -10.11
CA LEU A 76 -5.12 -4.77 -10.96
C LEU A 76 -3.77 -4.54 -10.26
N SER A 77 -3.69 -3.60 -9.31
CA SER A 77 -2.50 -3.43 -8.48
C SER A 77 -2.61 -4.11 -7.11
N ASP A 78 -3.77 -4.69 -6.80
CA ASP A 78 -4.14 -5.22 -5.49
C ASP A 78 -4.01 -4.17 -4.37
N VAL A 79 -4.34 -2.92 -4.68
CA VAL A 79 -4.27 -1.79 -3.73
C VAL A 79 -5.65 -1.20 -3.52
N ALA A 80 -6.05 -1.05 -2.26
CA ALA A 80 -7.22 -0.30 -1.87
C ALA A 80 -6.86 0.83 -0.90
N ILE A 81 -7.63 1.91 -0.96
CA ILE A 81 -7.60 2.99 0.03
C ILE A 81 -8.95 2.99 0.75
N LEU A 82 -8.89 2.92 2.07
CA LEU A 82 -10.04 3.09 2.95
C LEU A 82 -10.05 4.51 3.53
N LYS A 83 -11.23 5.02 3.86
CA LYS A 83 -11.44 6.26 4.59
C LYS A 83 -12.15 5.96 5.91
N VAL A 84 -11.50 6.29 7.02
CA VAL A 84 -12.12 6.20 8.36
C VAL A 84 -13.16 7.32 8.50
N LYS A 85 -14.34 6.99 9.05
CA LYS A 85 -15.43 7.95 9.27
C LYS A 85 -15.09 8.98 10.35
N ASP A 86 -14.62 8.53 11.51
CA ASP A 86 -14.34 9.39 12.67
C ASP A 86 -12.87 9.29 13.14
N MET A 87 -11.99 10.15 12.62
CA MET A 87 -10.60 10.22 13.06
C MET A 87 -10.44 11.14 14.27
N ASP A 88 -10.29 10.56 15.45
CA ASP A 88 -9.77 11.28 16.61
C ASP A 88 -8.30 11.62 16.33
N MET A 89 -7.85 12.79 16.78
CA MET A 89 -6.52 13.36 16.51
C MET A 89 -5.32 12.57 17.09
N GLN A 90 -5.50 11.31 17.51
CA GLN A 90 -4.48 10.50 18.18
C GLN A 90 -3.70 9.55 17.26
N TYR A 91 -4.01 9.52 15.95
CA TYR A 91 -3.28 8.70 15.00
C TYR A 91 -2.16 9.47 14.30
N ASP A 92 -0.97 8.86 14.29
CA ASP A 92 0.10 9.26 13.39
C ASP A 92 -0.18 8.69 11.99
N PHE A 93 0.52 9.19 10.98
CA PHE A 93 0.47 8.63 9.63
C PHE A 93 1.88 8.36 9.08
N CYS A 94 1.98 7.37 8.21
CA CYS A 94 3.20 6.95 7.55
C CYS A 94 3.76 8.03 6.64
N LYS A 95 5.09 8.09 6.56
CA LYS A 95 5.80 8.80 5.49
C LYS A 95 6.28 7.81 4.45
N PHE A 96 6.19 8.17 3.18
CA PHE A 96 6.75 7.37 2.10
C PHE A 96 8.27 7.54 2.01
N GLY A 97 8.95 6.42 1.79
CA GLY A 97 10.38 6.35 1.54
C GLY A 97 10.76 6.82 0.13
N ARG A 98 12.06 6.80 -0.12
CA ARG A 98 12.66 7.10 -1.41
C ARG A 98 12.94 5.80 -2.16
N VAL A 99 12.69 5.81 -3.46
CA VAL A 99 12.85 4.66 -4.35
C VAL A 99 14.32 4.30 -4.51
N GLU A 100 15.18 5.31 -4.51
CA GLU A 100 16.60 5.25 -4.81
C GLU A 100 17.40 4.47 -3.75
N ASN A 101 16.79 4.19 -2.60
CA ASN A 101 17.44 3.50 -1.49
C ASN A 101 17.25 1.97 -1.53
N LEU A 102 16.40 1.44 -2.40
CA LEU A 102 16.13 0.00 -2.47
C LEU A 102 17.27 -0.74 -3.18
N HIS A 103 18.02 -1.54 -2.42
CA HIS A 103 19.08 -2.40 -2.94
C HIS A 103 19.04 -3.79 -2.29
N ILE A 104 19.63 -4.78 -2.95
CA ILE A 104 19.73 -6.15 -2.42
C ILE A 104 20.49 -6.12 -1.09
N GLY A 105 20.02 -6.93 -0.13
CA GLY A 105 20.60 -7.02 1.22
C GLY A 105 20.21 -5.87 2.16
N MET A 106 19.41 -4.90 1.71
CA MET A 106 18.87 -3.85 2.58
C MET A 106 17.92 -4.46 3.62
N ASP A 107 18.11 -4.10 4.90
CA ASP A 107 17.17 -4.43 5.96
C ASP A 107 15.81 -3.76 5.73
N VAL A 108 14.76 -4.55 5.96
CA VAL A 108 13.38 -4.07 5.94
C VAL A 108 12.65 -4.55 7.17
N PHE A 109 11.67 -3.77 7.60
CA PHE A 109 10.91 -4.04 8.81
C PHE A 109 9.42 -4.01 8.52
N SER A 110 8.64 -4.81 9.22
CA SER A 110 7.20 -4.74 9.15
C SER A 110 6.57 -4.89 10.53
N ILE A 111 5.35 -4.39 10.63
CA ILE A 111 4.49 -4.55 11.78
C ILE A 111 3.25 -5.27 11.26
N MET A 112 3.06 -6.51 11.71
CA MET A 112 2.02 -7.42 11.20
C MET A 112 1.12 -7.87 12.36
N PRO A 113 -0.15 -8.22 12.13
CA PRO A 113 -1.04 -8.77 13.16
C PRO A 113 -0.49 -10.08 13.71
N CYS A 114 -0.63 -10.29 15.00
CA CYS A 114 -0.34 -11.55 15.66
C CYS A 114 -1.63 -12.38 15.77
N PRO A 115 -1.64 -13.64 15.29
CA PRO A 115 -2.83 -14.49 15.33
C PRO A 115 -3.34 -14.80 16.74
N THR A 116 -2.50 -14.69 17.77
CA THR A 116 -2.80 -15.28 19.09
C THR A 116 -3.51 -14.35 20.07
N LYS A 117 -3.42 -13.03 19.88
CA LYS A 117 -4.09 -11.94 20.62
C LYS A 117 -3.95 -10.70 19.74
N LEU A 118 -4.93 -9.79 19.70
CA LEU A 118 -4.91 -8.55 18.89
C LEU A 118 -3.74 -7.61 19.25
N GLU A 119 -2.53 -8.05 18.95
CA GLU A 119 -1.26 -7.41 19.18
C GLU A 119 -0.51 -7.46 17.86
N PHE A 120 0.25 -6.41 17.57
CA PHE A 120 1.13 -6.44 16.41
C PHE A 120 2.48 -7.05 16.77
N THR A 121 2.97 -7.95 15.91
CA THR A 121 4.34 -8.42 15.92
C THR A 121 5.23 -7.52 15.06
N PHE A 122 6.49 -7.41 15.44
CA PHE A 122 7.53 -6.74 14.67
C PHE A 122 8.37 -7.80 13.96
N THR A 123 8.49 -7.69 12.64
CA THR A 123 9.28 -8.62 11.81
C THR A 123 10.39 -7.86 11.09
N GLN A 124 11.52 -8.52 10.90
CA GLN A 124 12.64 -8.03 10.11
C GLN A 124 12.91 -9.02 8.99
N GLY A 125 13.16 -8.48 7.81
CA GLY A 125 13.62 -9.22 6.65
C GLY A 125 14.66 -8.43 5.88
N TYR A 126 15.00 -8.89 4.68
CA TYR A 126 15.92 -8.21 3.79
C TYR A 126 15.43 -8.24 2.35
N VAL A 127 15.75 -7.19 1.60
CA VAL A 127 15.46 -7.10 0.17
C VAL A 127 16.26 -8.18 -0.56
N GLY A 128 15.56 -9.16 -1.14
CA GLY A 128 16.15 -10.13 -2.05
C GLY A 128 16.29 -9.58 -3.47
N PHE A 129 15.31 -8.80 -3.91
CA PHE A 129 15.33 -8.13 -5.22
C PHE A 129 14.47 -6.87 -5.19
N PRO A 130 14.98 -5.70 -5.61
CA PRO A 130 14.27 -4.43 -5.44
C PRO A 130 13.10 -4.24 -6.41
N ASN A 131 13.10 -4.92 -7.57
CA ASN A 131 12.07 -4.72 -8.59
C ASN A 131 11.82 -5.99 -9.42
N ARG A 132 10.83 -6.79 -9.04
CA ARG A 132 10.25 -7.88 -9.84
C ARG A 132 8.98 -7.39 -10.52
N SER A 133 8.57 -8.06 -11.59
CA SER A 133 7.20 -7.93 -12.10
C SER A 133 6.33 -9.08 -11.58
N TYR A 134 5.01 -8.87 -11.48
CA TYR A 134 4.08 -9.90 -11.00
C TYR A 134 4.17 -11.20 -11.82
N ARG A 135 4.34 -11.09 -13.14
CA ARG A 135 4.52 -12.26 -14.03
C ARG A 135 5.79 -13.08 -13.74
N ASP A 136 6.81 -12.47 -13.13
CA ASP A 136 8.05 -13.18 -12.80
C ASP A 136 7.87 -14.07 -11.57
N VAL A 137 6.88 -13.76 -10.72
CA VAL A 137 6.76 -14.33 -9.38
C VAL A 137 5.55 -15.24 -9.23
N VAL A 138 4.52 -15.10 -10.06
CA VAL A 138 3.36 -16.00 -10.12
C VAL A 138 3.42 -16.79 -11.44
N THR A 139 3.41 -18.12 -11.36
CA THR A 139 3.54 -19.01 -12.53
C THR A 139 2.31 -19.91 -12.66
N GLY A 140 1.70 -19.98 -13.84
CA GLY A 140 0.63 -20.93 -14.15
C GLY A 140 -0.77 -20.31 -14.19
N THR A 141 -1.80 -21.16 -14.16
CA THR A 141 -3.24 -20.80 -14.15
C THR A 141 -3.74 -20.27 -12.81
N ASP A 142 -2.84 -19.94 -11.87
CA ASP A 142 -3.18 -19.11 -10.72
C ASP A 142 -3.83 -17.84 -11.28
N CYS A 143 -5.17 -17.79 -11.18
CA CYS A 143 -6.01 -16.85 -11.89
C CYS A 143 -5.40 -15.46 -11.81
N LYS A 144 -5.08 -14.85 -12.96
CA LYS A 144 -4.40 -13.54 -13.04
C LYS A 144 -5.14 -12.52 -12.18
N LYS A 145 -4.66 -12.31 -10.95
CA LYS A 145 -5.28 -11.41 -9.98
C LYS A 145 -4.81 -9.97 -10.17
N CYS A 146 -3.58 -9.79 -10.65
CA CYS A 146 -2.92 -8.51 -10.80
C CYS A 146 -2.43 -8.28 -12.24
N ASP A 147 -2.06 -7.04 -12.56
CA ASP A 147 -1.33 -6.66 -13.78
C ASP A 147 0.04 -7.35 -13.84
N ASP A 148 0.39 -7.90 -14.99
CA ASP A 148 1.63 -8.66 -15.18
C ASP A 148 2.89 -7.81 -14.90
N ASN A 149 2.80 -6.50 -15.13
CA ASN A 149 3.88 -5.53 -14.95
C ASN A 149 3.82 -4.82 -13.59
N LEU A 150 2.92 -5.20 -12.68
CA LEU A 150 2.87 -4.66 -11.32
C LEU A 150 4.26 -4.79 -10.67
N PRO A 151 4.93 -3.67 -10.31
CA PRO A 151 6.25 -3.72 -9.72
C PRO A 151 6.18 -4.21 -8.27
N LEU A 152 6.97 -5.24 -7.97
CA LEU A 152 7.06 -5.87 -6.66
C LEU A 152 8.47 -5.80 -6.10
N ILE A 153 8.57 -5.73 -4.77
CA ILE A 153 9.80 -5.91 -4.01
C ILE A 153 9.80 -7.35 -3.53
N GLN A 154 10.87 -8.08 -3.82
CA GLN A 154 11.10 -9.41 -3.29
C GLN A 154 11.82 -9.29 -1.95
N ILE A 155 11.25 -9.89 -0.91
CA ILE A 155 11.73 -9.85 0.47
C ILE A 155 11.90 -11.28 0.98
N HIS A 156 12.89 -11.48 1.84
CA HIS A 156 13.07 -12.73 2.57
C HIS A 156 12.99 -12.47 4.07
N GLY A 157 12.41 -13.43 4.80
CA GLY A 157 12.44 -13.44 6.26
C GLY A 157 11.30 -12.69 6.96
N LEU A 158 10.30 -12.16 6.25
CA LEU A 158 9.15 -11.51 6.93
C LEU A 158 8.26 -12.52 7.65
N ASN A 159 8.33 -13.80 7.27
CA ASN A 159 7.58 -14.91 7.86
C ASN A 159 6.08 -14.62 7.86
N ASN A 160 5.47 -14.65 6.67
CA ASN A 160 4.06 -14.39 6.43
C ASN A 160 3.14 -15.04 7.48
N LEU A 161 2.42 -14.17 8.19
CA LEU A 161 1.38 -14.55 9.13
C LEU A 161 0.00 -14.26 8.52
N SER A 162 -1.02 -15.00 8.96
CA SER A 162 -2.41 -14.68 8.62
C SER A 162 -2.72 -13.23 8.96
N GLY A 163 -3.41 -12.53 8.05
CA GLY A 163 -3.72 -11.11 8.19
C GLY A 163 -2.58 -10.15 7.82
N SER A 164 -1.41 -10.63 7.39
CA SER A 164 -0.29 -9.76 7.01
C SER A 164 -0.49 -9.00 5.69
N SER A 165 -1.39 -9.45 4.80
CA SER A 165 -1.75 -8.75 3.56
C SER A 165 -2.16 -7.30 3.84
N GLY A 166 -1.48 -6.35 3.19
CA GLY A 166 -1.65 -4.92 3.38
C GLY A 166 -0.72 -4.31 4.45
N SER A 167 0.14 -5.11 5.10
CA SER A 167 1.10 -4.59 6.09
C SER A 167 2.15 -3.69 5.42
N PRO A 168 2.53 -2.56 6.05
CA PRO A 168 3.60 -1.72 5.53
C PRO A 168 4.96 -2.40 5.64
N ILE A 169 5.79 -2.20 4.62
CA ILE A 169 7.22 -2.50 4.66
C ILE A 169 7.97 -1.18 4.89
N PHE A 170 8.77 -1.12 5.94
CA PHE A 170 9.53 0.05 6.36
C PHE A 170 11.02 -0.10 6.08
N ASP A 171 11.68 1.01 5.77
CA ASP A 171 13.13 1.13 5.90
C ASP A 171 13.57 1.38 7.35
N SER A 172 14.87 1.43 7.60
CA SER A 172 15.46 1.69 8.92
C SER A 172 15.10 3.06 9.53
N MET A 173 14.53 3.97 8.74
CA MET A 173 14.03 5.27 9.21
C MET A 173 12.52 5.26 9.50
N GLY A 174 11.85 4.11 9.37
CA GLY A 174 10.41 3.98 9.56
C GLY A 174 9.58 4.56 8.43
N ARG A 175 10.15 4.72 7.22
CA ARG A 175 9.44 5.19 6.04
C ARG A 175 8.97 4.00 5.21
N VAL A 176 7.75 4.07 4.68
CA VAL A 176 7.15 2.99 3.90
C VAL A 176 7.83 2.89 2.54
N ILE A 177 8.35 1.71 2.21
CA ILE A 177 9.00 1.37 0.93
C ILE A 177 8.20 0.30 0.15
N GLY A 178 7.17 -0.28 0.73
CA GLY A 178 6.23 -1.17 0.05
C GLY A 178 5.07 -1.59 0.94
N MET A 179 4.18 -2.40 0.40
CA MET A 179 3.05 -2.99 1.11
C MET A 179 3.00 -4.48 0.82
N PHE A 180 3.07 -5.32 1.85
CA PHE A 180 3.06 -6.77 1.72
C PHE A 180 1.77 -7.26 1.05
N ILE A 181 1.87 -8.18 0.07
CA ILE A 181 0.70 -8.69 -0.65
C ILE A 181 0.58 -10.22 -0.65
N LEU A 182 1.69 -10.94 -0.80
CA LEU A 182 1.68 -12.39 -0.98
C LEU A 182 3.03 -13.01 -0.66
N SER A 183 3.01 -14.32 -0.39
CA SER A 183 4.20 -15.15 -0.41
C SER A 183 4.05 -16.24 -1.45
N ASN A 184 5.13 -16.54 -2.17
CA ASN A 184 5.20 -17.69 -3.06
C ASN A 184 6.47 -18.50 -2.78
N ARG A 185 6.33 -19.79 -2.51
CA ARG A 185 7.44 -20.72 -2.23
C ARG A 185 8.43 -20.21 -1.16
N GLY A 186 7.90 -19.62 -0.10
CA GLY A 186 8.71 -19.08 1.01
C GLY A 186 9.42 -17.75 0.72
N ILE A 187 9.09 -17.10 -0.40
CA ILE A 187 9.58 -15.77 -0.76
C ILE A 187 8.42 -14.79 -0.62
N ASP A 188 8.67 -13.66 0.03
CA ASP A 188 7.68 -12.63 0.32
C ASP A 188 7.72 -11.53 -0.74
N PHE A 189 6.55 -10.99 -1.09
CA PHE A 189 6.43 -9.94 -2.09
C PHE A 189 5.58 -8.78 -1.58
N ALA A 190 6.03 -7.57 -1.91
CA ALA A 190 5.35 -6.34 -1.57
C ALA A 190 5.15 -5.45 -2.81
N VAL A 191 3.99 -4.80 -2.93
CA VAL A 191 3.78 -3.76 -3.95
C VAL A 191 4.79 -2.65 -3.73
N HIS A 192 5.50 -2.30 -4.80
CA HIS A 192 6.59 -1.33 -4.75
C HIS A 192 6.05 0.07 -4.41
N ILE A 193 6.77 0.83 -3.57
CA ILE A 193 6.44 2.22 -3.23
C ILE A 193 6.16 3.14 -4.42
N ARG A 194 6.74 2.88 -5.61
CA ARG A 194 6.44 3.66 -6.82
C ARG A 194 4.95 3.60 -7.14
N LYS A 195 4.38 2.40 -7.17
CA LYS A 195 2.97 2.20 -7.48
C LYS A 195 2.06 2.76 -6.39
N LEU A 196 2.41 2.54 -5.11
CA LEU A 196 1.65 3.12 -4.00
C LEU A 196 1.59 4.65 -4.07
N ARG A 197 2.73 5.30 -4.35
CA ARG A 197 2.80 6.76 -4.50
C ARG A 197 2.01 7.27 -5.70
N GLU A 198 2.13 6.61 -6.85
CA GLU A 198 1.38 6.92 -8.06
C GLU A 198 -0.13 6.92 -7.79
N ILE A 199 -0.65 5.86 -7.17
CA ILE A 199 -2.07 5.76 -6.79
C ILE A 199 -2.43 6.88 -5.81
N CYS A 200 -1.68 7.04 -4.72
CA CYS A 200 -2.00 8.04 -3.70
C CYS A 200 -2.04 9.46 -4.27
N GLN A 201 -1.09 9.81 -5.14
CA GLN A 201 -1.02 11.13 -5.78
C GLN A 201 -2.15 11.37 -6.80
N THR A 202 -2.65 10.30 -7.42
CA THR A 202 -3.72 10.38 -8.41
C THR A 202 -5.08 10.54 -7.74
N VAL A 203 -5.30 9.87 -6.61
CA VAL A 203 -6.64 9.72 -6.02
C VAL A 203 -6.84 10.59 -4.78
N ILE A 204 -5.79 10.88 -4.01
CA ILE A 204 -5.91 11.70 -2.79
C ILE A 204 -5.70 13.17 -3.16
N PRO A 205 -6.66 14.07 -2.87
CA PRO A 205 -6.49 15.50 -3.09
C PRO A 205 -5.23 16.04 -2.40
N THR A 206 -4.50 16.93 -3.08
CA THR A 206 -3.15 17.42 -2.69
C THR A 206 -3.07 18.01 -1.26
N SER A 207 -4.20 18.39 -0.66
CA SER A 207 -4.30 18.85 0.72
C SER A 207 -4.07 17.76 1.79
N GLY A 208 -4.13 16.47 1.43
CA GLY A 208 -4.10 15.34 2.38
C GLY A 208 -2.79 14.57 2.49
N LEU A 209 -1.83 14.76 1.57
CA LEU A 209 -0.57 14.01 1.56
C LEU A 209 0.53 14.73 2.34
N GLY A 210 1.15 14.04 3.31
CA GLY A 210 2.31 14.56 4.03
C GLY A 210 3.48 14.83 3.09
N SER A 211 3.76 16.09 2.81
CA SER A 211 4.79 16.53 1.87
C SER A 211 6.19 16.13 2.33
N GLY A 212 6.76 15.11 1.69
CA GLY A 212 8.21 14.94 1.59
C GLY A 212 8.71 15.83 0.46
N SER A 213 9.41 16.92 0.79
CA SER A 213 9.96 17.88 -0.19
C SER A 213 10.83 17.19 -1.24
N SER A 214 10.36 17.19 -2.48
CA SER A 214 11.16 16.93 -3.68
C SER A 214 11.64 18.26 -4.24
N SER A 215 12.86 18.66 -3.90
CA SER A 215 13.55 19.75 -4.60
C SER A 215 14.10 19.20 -5.93
N SER A 216 13.29 19.25 -6.98
CA SER A 216 13.75 19.07 -8.36
C SER A 216 14.36 20.37 -8.85
N ASN A 217 15.70 20.41 -8.99
CA ASN A 217 16.39 21.46 -9.74
C ASN A 217 16.12 21.23 -11.23
N THR A 218 15.22 22.00 -11.81
CA THR A 218 15.06 22.09 -13.28
C THR A 218 15.90 23.27 -13.77
N THR A 219 17.08 22.98 -14.31
CA THR A 219 17.86 23.95 -15.09
C THR A 219 17.11 24.29 -16.38
N HIS A 220 16.54 25.50 -16.44
CA HIS A 220 16.05 26.08 -17.68
C HIS A 220 17.22 26.47 -18.59
N VAL A 221 17.37 25.78 -19.72
CA VAL A 221 18.20 26.23 -20.84
C VAL A 221 17.36 27.14 -21.73
N GLU A 222 17.61 28.45 -21.63
CA GLU A 222 16.93 29.47 -22.42
C GLU A 222 17.64 29.67 -23.78
N LYS A 223 16.97 29.32 -24.89
CA LYS A 223 17.45 29.54 -26.26
C LYS A 223 17.36 31.03 -26.63
N LYS A 224 18.49 31.72 -26.69
CA LYS A 224 18.58 33.12 -27.16
C LYS A 224 18.52 33.21 -28.71
N LYS A 225 17.38 33.63 -29.25
CA LYS A 225 17.22 34.04 -30.67
C LYS A 225 18.00 35.35 -30.93
N ARG A 226 19.05 35.31 -31.76
CA ARG A 226 19.73 36.51 -32.28
C ARG A 226 18.96 37.11 -33.47
N LYS A 227 18.37 38.29 -33.29
CA LYS A 227 17.88 39.16 -34.38
C LYS A 227 19.07 39.87 -35.04
N ARG A 228 19.32 39.63 -36.33
CA ARG A 228 20.18 40.49 -37.18
C ARG A 228 19.35 41.70 -37.63
N LYS A 229 19.68 42.90 -37.13
CA LYS A 229 19.20 44.16 -37.71
C LYS A 229 20.06 44.50 -38.94
N LYS A 230 19.41 44.68 -40.09
CA LYS A 230 19.95 45.37 -41.26
C LYS A 230 20.12 46.85 -40.90
N ALA A 231 21.28 47.41 -41.21
CA ALA A 231 21.48 48.84 -41.35
C ALA A 231 22.30 49.05 -42.64
N GLY A 232 21.74 49.80 -43.58
CA GLY A 232 22.48 50.60 -44.56
C GLY A 232 21.98 52.04 -44.44
N PRO A 233 22.36 52.95 -45.34
CA PRO A 233 23.72 53.32 -45.74
C PRO A 233 23.97 54.84 -45.55
N SER A 234 25.22 55.29 -45.61
CA SER A 234 25.73 56.67 -45.89
C SER A 234 27.21 56.68 -45.48
N HIS A 235 28.20 57.23 -46.20
CA HIS A 235 28.28 58.07 -47.40
C HIS A 235 29.56 57.67 -48.17
#